data_AF-A0A8S3UQ89-F1
#
_entry.id   AF-A0A8S3UQ89-F1
#
_cell.length_a   1.000
_cell.length_b   1.000
_cell.length_c   1.000
_cell.angle_alpha   90.00
_cell.angle_beta   90.00
_cell.angle_gamma   90.00
#
_symmetry.space_group_name_H-M   'P 1'
#
loop_
_entity.id
_entity.type
_entity.pdbx_description
1 polymer ?
#
loop_
_entity_poly.entity_id
_entity_poly.type
_entity_poly.pdbx_seq_one_letter_code
_entity_poly.pdbx_strand_id
1 'polypeptide(L)'
;MAAAKKNGFDIILSSFKSKCSDLLESDSTFHESITAVNEHLQTESAETTGMTGEDKVAVKVITLMLPALEVLITTKQDDRLNKHDVAINKLQAQVRNVLYENDSLNQYSRRENVRISNVPEADGEDLTNILIEIAGSVGVVIKPDNINAIHRIGPKREGKARQVIARFVHREPRFLLLKNRAELRKNERFKNIFIAEDLTKLKFKLLFYIKKQTNVKSAFTKEGRIHCTLNNDSKVTIDSPDDLFKIGMDTVDYKALGLPEF
;
A
#
# COMPACT_ATOMS: atom_id res chain seq x y z
N MET A 1 20.68 -24.51 -66.87
CA MET A 1 20.22 -23.94 -65.59
C MET A 1 20.17 -25.05 -64.55
N ALA A 2 21.23 -25.22 -63.76
CA ALA A 2 21.22 -26.16 -62.65
C ALA A 2 20.72 -25.43 -61.40
N ALA A 3 19.59 -25.85 -60.85
CA ALA A 3 19.12 -25.35 -59.56
C ALA A 3 20.09 -25.83 -58.49
N ALA A 4 20.80 -24.89 -57.84
CA ALA A 4 21.65 -25.19 -56.70
C ALA A 4 20.75 -25.76 -55.58
N LYS A 5 20.85 -27.07 -55.31
CA LYS A 5 20.32 -27.67 -54.08
C LYS A 5 20.94 -26.90 -52.92
N LYS A 6 20.14 -26.16 -52.16
CA LYS A 6 20.60 -25.59 -50.89
C LYS A 6 21.21 -26.73 -50.07
N ASN A 7 22.45 -26.56 -49.66
CA ASN A 7 23.13 -27.52 -48.80
C ASN A 7 22.28 -27.67 -47.52
N GLY A 8 22.15 -28.88 -46.97
CA GLY A 8 21.36 -29.14 -45.75
C GLY A 8 21.76 -28.20 -44.61
N PHE A 9 23.03 -27.81 -44.56
CA PHE A 9 23.55 -26.81 -43.66
C PHE A 9 22.89 -25.41 -43.78
N ASP A 10 22.65 -24.91 -44.99
CA ASP A 10 22.01 -23.59 -45.19
C ASP A 10 20.56 -23.59 -44.73
N ILE A 11 19.89 -24.74 -44.84
CA ILE A 11 18.51 -24.92 -44.36
C ILE A 11 18.48 -24.91 -42.83
N ILE A 12 19.38 -25.67 -42.19
CA ILE A 12 19.49 -25.72 -40.73
C ILE A 12 19.90 -24.35 -40.17
N LEU A 13 20.87 -23.68 -40.78
CA LEU A 13 21.37 -22.38 -40.33
C LEU A 13 20.34 -21.26 -40.52
N SER A 14 19.57 -21.27 -41.62
CA SER A 14 18.50 -20.31 -41.83
C SER A 14 17.31 -20.54 -40.90
N SER A 15 16.96 -21.81 -40.63
CA SER A 15 15.94 -22.19 -39.64
C SER A 15 16.35 -21.76 -38.23
N PHE A 16 17.61 -21.99 -37.85
CA PHE A 16 18.16 -21.54 -36.56
C PHE A 16 18.13 -20.02 -36.43
N LYS A 17 18.59 -19.28 -37.44
CA LYS A 17 18.55 -17.80 -37.45
C LYS A 17 17.12 -17.25 -37.36
N SER A 18 16.17 -17.84 -38.09
CA SER A 18 14.76 -17.44 -38.03
C SER A 18 14.18 -17.69 -36.64
N LYS A 19 14.38 -18.89 -36.08
CA LYS A 19 13.91 -19.23 -34.74
C LYS A 19 14.53 -18.34 -33.67
N CYS A 20 15.83 -18.03 -33.74
CA CYS A 20 16.47 -17.09 -32.81
C CYS A 20 15.87 -15.68 -32.90
N SER A 21 15.43 -15.25 -34.09
CA SER A 21 14.76 -13.96 -34.29
C SER A 21 13.37 -13.96 -33.65
N ASP A 22 12.59 -15.02 -33.84
CA ASP A 22 11.24 -15.16 -33.27
C ASP A 22 11.29 -15.34 -31.74
N LEU A 23 12.35 -15.96 -31.23
CA LEU A 23 12.63 -16.17 -29.81
C LEU A 23 12.86 -14.86 -29.04
N LEU A 24 13.29 -13.78 -29.71
CA LEU A 24 13.51 -12.48 -29.05
C LEU A 24 12.20 -11.74 -28.69
N GLU A 25 11.03 -12.23 -29.12
CA GLU A 25 9.76 -11.49 -29.03
C GLU A 25 8.67 -12.04 -28.07
N SER A 26 8.77 -13.21 -27.42
CA SER A 26 7.71 -13.66 -26.47
C SER A 26 8.14 -14.62 -25.33
N ASP A 27 7.51 -14.45 -24.16
CA ASP A 27 8.09 -14.69 -22.81
C ASP A 27 7.52 -15.90 -22.01
N SER A 28 7.08 -16.99 -22.66
CA SER A 28 6.77 -18.24 -21.92
C SER A 28 6.82 -19.51 -22.79
N THR A 29 6.51 -19.38 -24.08
CA THR A 29 6.69 -20.42 -25.11
C THR A 29 8.17 -20.67 -25.46
N PHE A 30 9.06 -19.83 -24.97
CA PHE A 30 10.49 -19.84 -25.25
C PHE A 30 11.21 -21.05 -24.64
N HIS A 31 10.90 -21.41 -23.39
CA HIS A 31 11.54 -22.54 -22.70
C HIS A 31 11.15 -23.88 -23.35
N GLU A 32 9.88 -24.03 -23.71
CA GLU A 32 9.38 -25.19 -24.47
C GLU A 32 10.00 -25.25 -25.87
N SER A 33 10.19 -24.09 -26.52
CA SER A 33 10.82 -24.01 -27.86
C SER A 33 12.31 -24.35 -27.83
N ILE A 34 13.06 -23.92 -26.81
CA ILE A 34 14.47 -24.29 -26.61
C ILE A 34 14.59 -25.79 -26.30
N THR A 35 13.72 -26.32 -25.44
CA THR A 35 13.71 -27.74 -25.09
C THR A 35 13.40 -28.60 -26.32
N ALA A 36 12.41 -28.21 -27.13
CA ALA A 36 12.09 -28.88 -28.39
C ALA A 36 13.21 -28.79 -29.44
N VAL A 37 13.94 -27.67 -29.51
CA VAL A 37 15.11 -27.53 -30.40
C VAL A 37 16.28 -28.42 -29.92
N ASN A 38 16.53 -28.50 -28.61
CA ASN A 38 17.53 -29.38 -28.02
C ASN A 38 17.20 -30.86 -28.26
N GLU A 39 15.94 -31.27 -28.07
CA GLU A 39 15.48 -32.64 -28.35
C GLU A 39 15.63 -32.99 -29.84
N HIS A 40 15.27 -32.08 -30.75
CA HIS A 40 15.39 -32.29 -32.19
C HIS A 40 16.85 -32.45 -32.65
N LEU A 41 17.77 -31.62 -32.13
CA LEU A 41 19.21 -31.70 -32.46
C LEU A 41 19.88 -32.95 -31.88
N GLN A 42 19.46 -33.42 -30.70
CA GLN A 42 19.95 -34.70 -30.18
C GLN A 42 19.48 -35.89 -31.03
N THR A 43 18.26 -35.82 -31.57
CA THR A 43 17.70 -36.85 -32.46
C THR A 43 18.44 -36.91 -33.80
N GLU A 44 18.76 -35.75 -34.42
CA GLU A 44 19.55 -35.68 -35.66
C GLU A 44 21.02 -36.13 -35.48
N SER A 45 21.59 -36.02 -34.26
CA SER A 45 22.95 -36.51 -33.98
C SER A 45 23.08 -38.05 -34.10
N ALA A 46 21.98 -38.77 -33.86
CA ALA A 46 21.92 -40.22 -33.94
C ALA A 46 21.83 -40.75 -35.39
N GLU A 47 21.44 -39.91 -36.35
CA GLU A 47 21.29 -40.28 -37.78
C GLU A 47 22.51 -39.88 -38.64
N THR A 48 23.71 -39.82 -38.06
CA THR A 48 24.97 -39.39 -38.71
C THR A 48 25.57 -40.39 -39.73
N THR A 49 24.74 -41.24 -40.34
CA THR A 49 25.09 -42.13 -41.46
C THR A 49 24.76 -41.44 -42.79
N GLY A 50 25.66 -40.55 -43.25
CA GLY A 50 25.58 -39.97 -44.61
C GLY A 50 26.07 -38.53 -44.79
N MET A 51 26.41 -37.81 -43.71
CA MET A 51 26.83 -36.40 -43.78
C MET A 51 28.31 -36.23 -44.19
N THR A 52 28.61 -35.15 -44.92
CA THR A 52 29.98 -34.81 -45.32
C THR A 52 30.84 -34.39 -44.11
N GLY A 53 32.17 -34.40 -44.25
CA GLY A 53 33.09 -34.04 -43.15
C GLY A 53 32.84 -32.63 -42.58
N GLU A 54 32.44 -31.68 -43.43
CA GLU A 54 32.14 -30.29 -43.06
C GLU A 54 30.85 -30.18 -42.23
N ASP A 55 29.81 -30.96 -42.58
CA ASP A 55 28.54 -30.98 -41.85
C ASP A 55 28.69 -31.55 -40.43
N LYS A 56 29.54 -32.56 -40.25
CA LYS A 56 29.86 -33.13 -38.92
C LYS A 56 30.57 -32.13 -38.01
N VAL A 57 31.43 -31.29 -38.59
CA VAL A 57 32.11 -30.20 -37.85
C VAL A 57 31.10 -29.14 -37.44
N ALA A 58 30.19 -28.75 -38.32
CA ALA A 58 29.15 -27.76 -38.04
C ALA A 58 28.21 -28.19 -36.90
N VAL A 59 27.71 -29.42 -36.91
CA VAL A 59 26.86 -29.95 -35.83
C VAL A 59 27.61 -29.91 -34.49
N LYS A 60 28.87 -30.35 -34.48
CA LYS A 60 29.69 -30.35 -33.25
C LYS A 60 29.95 -28.95 -32.72
N VAL A 61 30.13 -27.96 -33.60
CA VAL A 61 30.26 -26.55 -33.21
C VAL A 61 28.95 -26.02 -32.60
N ILE A 62 27.80 -26.31 -33.22
CA ILE A 62 26.49 -25.90 -32.70
C ILE A 62 26.22 -26.53 -31.32
N THR A 63 26.47 -27.84 -31.15
CA THR A 63 26.32 -28.54 -29.86
C THR A 63 27.20 -27.94 -28.77
N LEU A 64 28.43 -27.50 -29.10
CA LEU A 64 29.32 -26.86 -28.14
C LEU A 64 28.91 -25.41 -27.82
N MET A 65 28.23 -24.72 -28.72
CA MET A 65 27.80 -23.33 -28.53
C MET A 65 26.45 -23.19 -27.80
N LEU A 66 25.58 -24.20 -27.84
CA LEU A 66 24.27 -24.19 -27.19
C LEU A 66 24.32 -23.85 -25.68
N PRO A 67 25.16 -24.50 -24.84
CA PRO A 67 25.21 -24.18 -23.41
C PRO A 67 25.68 -22.75 -23.13
N ALA A 68 26.59 -22.22 -23.96
CA ALA A 68 27.06 -20.84 -23.82
C ALA A 68 25.97 -19.82 -24.16
N LEU A 69 25.11 -20.15 -25.14
CA LEU A 69 23.95 -19.33 -25.48
C LEU A 69 22.87 -19.39 -24.39
N GLU A 70 22.60 -20.57 -23.84
CA GLU A 70 21.68 -20.73 -22.69
C GLU A 70 22.12 -19.89 -21.50
N VAL A 71 23.40 -19.96 -21.11
CA VAL A 71 23.96 -19.17 -20.01
C VAL A 71 23.85 -17.66 -20.28
N LEU A 72 24.12 -17.21 -21.51
CA LEU A 72 23.99 -15.80 -21.86
C LEU A 72 22.54 -15.32 -21.77
N ILE A 73 21.58 -16.14 -22.21
CA ILE A 73 20.15 -15.81 -22.18
C ILE A 73 19.65 -15.72 -20.74
N THR A 74 19.94 -16.72 -19.90
CA THR A 74 19.52 -16.71 -18.49
C THR A 74 20.11 -15.53 -17.75
N THR A 75 21.41 -15.25 -17.95
CA THR A 75 22.07 -14.08 -17.35
C THR A 75 21.38 -12.77 -17.76
N LYS A 76 21.00 -12.64 -19.04
CA LYS A 76 20.30 -11.44 -19.53
C LYS A 76 18.88 -11.33 -18.97
N GLN A 77 18.18 -12.44 -18.80
CA GLN A 77 16.85 -12.46 -18.17
C GLN A 77 16.94 -12.09 -16.69
N ASP A 78 17.87 -12.66 -15.95
CA ASP A 78 18.11 -12.35 -14.54
C ASP A 78 18.50 -10.88 -14.35
N ASP A 79 19.36 -10.33 -15.20
CA ASP A 79 19.70 -8.90 -15.21
C ASP A 79 18.46 -8.00 -15.41
N ARG A 80 17.52 -8.41 -16.27
CA ARG A 80 16.28 -7.67 -16.53
C ARG A 80 15.32 -7.78 -15.35
N LEU A 81 15.13 -8.98 -14.80
CA LEU A 81 14.30 -9.23 -13.62
C LEU A 81 14.80 -8.41 -12.43
N ASN A 82 16.10 -8.48 -12.15
CA ASN A 82 16.74 -7.70 -11.08
C ASN A 82 16.52 -6.19 -11.26
N LYS A 83 16.63 -5.66 -12.49
CA LYS A 83 16.34 -4.24 -12.77
C LYS A 83 14.88 -3.88 -12.53
N HIS A 84 13.95 -4.75 -12.91
CA HIS A 84 12.53 -4.55 -12.68
C HIS A 84 12.20 -4.61 -11.18
N ASP A 85 12.76 -5.56 -10.43
CA ASP A 85 12.56 -5.68 -8.98
C ASP A 85 13.08 -4.45 -8.23
N VAL A 86 14.26 -3.94 -8.60
CA VAL A 86 14.79 -2.69 -8.05
C VAL A 86 13.85 -1.51 -8.35
N ALA A 87 13.31 -1.43 -9.56
CA ALA A 87 12.39 -0.37 -9.96
C ALA A 87 11.05 -0.47 -9.20
N ILE A 88 10.49 -1.68 -9.07
CA ILE A 88 9.25 -1.94 -8.32
C ILE A 88 9.41 -1.53 -6.86
N ASN A 89 10.49 -1.98 -6.20
CA ASN A 89 10.77 -1.62 -4.81
C ASN A 89 10.90 -0.11 -4.61
N LYS A 90 11.58 0.58 -5.55
CA LYS A 90 11.72 2.04 -5.51
C LYS A 90 10.37 2.75 -5.68
N LEU A 91 9.55 2.31 -6.64
CA LEU A 91 8.23 2.90 -6.88
C LEU A 91 7.30 2.67 -5.70
N GLN A 92 7.29 1.46 -5.12
CA GLN A 92 6.51 1.15 -3.93
C GLN A 92 6.90 2.03 -2.74
N ALA A 93 8.20 2.25 -2.52
CA ALA A 93 8.68 3.17 -1.49
C ALA A 93 8.21 4.62 -1.73
N GLN A 94 8.24 5.08 -2.98
CA GLN A 94 7.73 6.42 -3.34
C GLN A 94 6.22 6.54 -3.11
N VAL A 95 5.45 5.53 -3.51
CA VAL A 95 3.99 5.52 -3.28
C VAL A 95 3.69 5.54 -1.78
N ARG A 96 4.40 4.77 -0.96
CA ARG A 96 4.28 4.83 0.51
C ARG A 96 4.53 6.23 1.05
N ASN A 97 5.64 6.86 0.66
CA ASN A 97 5.99 8.21 1.11
C ASN A 97 4.90 9.22 0.76
N VAL A 98 4.43 9.23 -0.49
CA VAL A 98 3.36 10.13 -0.95
C VAL A 98 2.07 9.90 -0.17
N LEU A 99 1.70 8.64 0.09
CA LEU A 99 0.50 8.33 0.88
C LEU A 99 0.62 8.83 2.32
N TYR A 100 1.79 8.71 2.95
CA TYR A 100 2.02 9.17 4.31
C TYR A 100 2.05 10.70 4.41
N GLU A 101 2.71 11.37 3.47
CA GLU A 101 2.74 12.83 3.38
C GLU A 101 1.32 13.39 3.17
N ASN A 102 0.57 12.80 2.25
CA ASN A 102 -0.82 13.18 2.01
C ASN A 102 -1.69 12.95 3.26
N ASP A 103 -1.54 11.82 3.97
CA ASP A 103 -2.25 11.60 5.23
C ASP A 103 -1.87 12.63 6.30
N SER A 104 -0.58 12.97 6.40
CA SER A 104 -0.07 13.99 7.34
C SER A 104 -0.66 15.37 7.06
N LEU A 105 -0.69 15.80 5.79
CA LEU A 105 -1.29 17.07 5.38
C LEU A 105 -2.81 17.08 5.65
N ASN A 106 -3.49 15.98 5.33
CA ASN A 106 -4.91 15.82 5.63
C ASN A 106 -5.17 15.87 7.14
N GLN A 107 -4.35 15.20 7.95
CA GLN A 107 -4.49 15.23 9.40
C GLN A 107 -4.18 16.61 9.98
N TYR A 108 -3.22 17.34 9.40
CA TYR A 108 -2.90 18.71 9.77
C TYR A 108 -4.11 19.64 9.59
N SER A 109 -4.81 19.53 8.45
CA SER A 109 -6.03 20.31 8.17
C SER A 109 -7.21 20.02 9.12
N ARG A 110 -7.15 18.91 9.86
CA ARG A 110 -8.20 18.45 10.79
C ARG A 110 -7.89 18.76 12.26
N ARG A 111 -6.76 19.39 12.56
CA ARG A 111 -6.33 19.65 13.95
C ARG A 111 -7.27 20.57 14.70
N GLU A 112 -7.95 21.47 13.99
CA GLU A 112 -8.95 22.38 14.56
C GLU A 112 -10.34 21.76 14.60
N ASN A 113 -10.51 20.52 14.13
CA ASN A 113 -11.79 19.84 14.08
C ASN A 113 -12.00 18.95 15.32
N VAL A 114 -13.27 18.80 15.70
CA VAL A 114 -13.77 17.74 16.57
C VAL A 114 -14.92 17.01 15.91
N ARG A 115 -15.05 15.72 16.21
CA ARG A 115 -16.22 14.92 15.87
C ARG A 115 -17.06 14.70 17.11
N ILE A 116 -18.36 14.92 16.97
CA ILE A 116 -19.34 14.74 18.03
C ILE A 116 -20.36 13.71 17.56
N SER A 117 -20.50 12.63 18.33
CA SER A 117 -21.41 11.52 18.04
C SER A 117 -22.60 11.54 18.99
N ASN A 118 -23.71 10.97 18.54
CA ASN A 118 -24.95 10.80 19.31
C ASN A 118 -25.62 12.10 19.77
N VAL A 119 -25.39 13.21 19.06
CA VAL A 119 -26.22 14.41 19.21
C VAL A 119 -27.58 14.09 18.58
N PRO A 120 -28.71 14.15 19.31
CA PRO A 120 -30.04 13.96 18.73
C PRO A 120 -30.24 14.89 17.53
N GLU A 121 -30.85 14.39 16.46
CA GLU A 121 -31.05 15.14 15.22
C GLU A 121 -32.49 15.65 15.15
N ALA A 122 -32.66 16.95 14.97
CA ALA A 122 -33.95 17.61 14.85
C ALA A 122 -33.97 18.53 13.62
N ASP A 123 -35.13 18.72 13.01
CA ASP A 123 -35.28 19.65 11.90
C ASP A 123 -35.15 21.09 12.40
N GLY A 124 -34.39 21.92 11.68
CA GLY A 124 -34.10 23.30 12.10
C GLY A 124 -33.16 23.43 13.30
N GLU A 125 -32.39 22.38 13.62
CA GLU A 125 -31.45 22.41 14.75
C GLU A 125 -30.38 23.50 14.63
N ASP A 126 -30.08 24.13 15.77
CA ASP A 126 -28.94 25.03 15.90
C ASP A 126 -27.75 24.29 16.51
N LEU A 127 -26.92 23.72 15.64
CA LEU A 127 -25.73 22.97 16.06
C LEU A 127 -24.73 23.84 16.84
N THR A 128 -24.66 25.15 16.56
CA THR A 128 -23.78 26.08 17.25
C THR A 128 -24.19 26.19 18.71
N ASN A 129 -25.47 26.47 18.97
CA ASN A 129 -26.00 26.54 20.33
C ASN A 129 -25.90 25.19 21.05
N ILE A 130 -26.19 24.08 20.37
CA ILE A 130 -26.02 22.72 20.93
C ILE A 130 -24.56 22.49 21.36
N LEU A 131 -23.57 22.86 20.54
CA LEU A 131 -22.16 22.74 20.89
C LEU A 131 -21.78 23.59 22.11
N ILE A 132 -22.28 24.84 22.18
CA ILE A 132 -22.04 25.74 23.31
C ILE A 132 -22.60 25.15 24.60
N GLU A 133 -23.82 24.58 24.57
CA GLU A 133 -24.42 23.91 25.72
C GLU A 133 -23.63 22.67 26.16
N ILE A 134 -23.21 21.83 25.22
CA ILE A 134 -22.37 20.65 25.48
C ILE A 134 -21.05 21.08 26.13
N ALA A 135 -20.39 22.11 25.59
CA ALA A 135 -19.12 22.60 26.12
C ALA A 135 -19.27 23.22 27.51
N GLY A 136 -20.32 24.01 27.74
CA GLY A 136 -20.64 24.59 29.04
C GLY A 136 -20.87 23.52 30.11
N SER A 137 -21.48 22.40 29.74
CA SER A 137 -21.71 21.27 30.66
C SER A 137 -20.44 20.61 31.20
N VAL A 138 -19.29 20.82 30.54
CA VAL A 138 -17.97 20.32 30.95
C VAL A 138 -17.01 21.45 31.35
N GLY A 139 -17.57 22.63 31.66
CA GLY A 139 -16.80 23.79 32.14
C GLY A 139 -15.94 24.46 31.06
N VAL A 140 -16.28 24.31 29.78
CA VAL A 140 -15.56 24.95 28.67
C VAL A 140 -16.42 26.05 28.07
N VAL A 141 -15.93 27.28 28.10
CA VAL A 141 -16.62 28.44 27.52
C VAL A 141 -16.28 28.52 26.03
N ILE A 142 -17.29 28.38 25.18
CA ILE A 142 -17.17 28.52 23.73
C ILE A 142 -18.15 29.61 23.30
N LYS A 143 -17.67 30.55 22.49
CA LYS A 143 -18.50 31.58 21.84
C LYS A 143 -18.75 31.21 20.38
N PRO A 144 -19.84 31.71 19.75
CA PRO A 144 -20.07 31.52 18.31
C PRO A 144 -18.85 31.86 17.46
N ASP A 145 -18.16 32.96 17.76
CA ASP A 145 -16.96 33.42 17.04
C ASP A 145 -15.76 32.45 17.12
N ASN A 146 -15.78 31.50 18.06
CA ASN A 146 -14.75 30.47 18.13
C ASN A 146 -14.99 29.33 17.11
N ILE A 147 -16.18 29.25 16.51
CA ILE A 147 -16.60 28.20 15.60
C ILE A 147 -16.51 28.75 14.17
N ASN A 148 -15.62 28.17 13.37
CA ASN A 148 -15.48 28.52 11.96
C ASN A 148 -16.58 27.88 11.11
N ALA A 149 -16.90 26.60 11.37
CA ALA A 149 -17.94 25.87 10.67
C ALA A 149 -18.43 24.70 11.51
N ILE A 150 -19.73 24.41 11.45
CA ILE A 150 -20.32 23.24 12.11
C ILE A 150 -21.44 22.66 11.26
N HIS A 151 -21.45 21.34 11.06
CA HIS A 151 -22.46 20.67 10.25
C HIS A 151 -22.53 19.17 10.54
N ARG A 152 -23.65 18.54 10.16
CA ARG A 152 -23.83 17.09 10.15
C ARG A 152 -23.04 16.48 8.98
N ILE A 153 -22.47 15.31 9.18
CA ILE A 153 -21.71 14.58 8.15
C ILE A 153 -22.36 13.23 7.81
N GLY A 154 -22.35 12.91 6.51
CA GLY A 154 -22.88 11.67 5.96
C GLY A 154 -24.39 11.70 5.66
N PRO A 155 -24.90 10.63 5.03
CA PRO A 155 -26.32 10.51 4.67
C PRO A 155 -27.19 10.29 5.91
N LYS A 156 -28.43 10.80 5.89
CA LYS A 156 -29.44 10.52 6.93
C LYS A 156 -29.81 9.04 6.86
N ARG A 157 -29.88 8.37 8.01
CA ARG A 157 -30.28 6.96 8.13
C ARG A 157 -31.28 6.82 9.26
N GLU A 158 -32.29 5.99 9.06
CA GLU A 158 -33.28 5.72 10.11
C GLU A 158 -32.62 5.13 11.36
N GLY A 159 -33.07 5.58 12.53
CA GLY A 159 -32.59 5.10 13.82
C GLY A 159 -31.17 5.50 14.22
N LYS A 160 -30.43 6.29 13.41
CA LYS A 160 -29.07 6.73 13.75
C LYS A 160 -28.84 8.21 13.42
N ALA A 161 -28.64 9.02 14.46
CA ALA A 161 -28.25 10.41 14.31
C ALA A 161 -26.89 10.53 13.60
N ARG A 162 -26.79 11.45 12.64
CA ARG A 162 -25.52 11.71 11.94
C ARG A 162 -24.51 12.33 12.89
N GLN A 163 -23.22 12.07 12.66
CA GLN A 163 -22.17 12.74 13.42
C GLN A 163 -22.16 14.24 13.07
N VAL A 164 -21.73 15.06 14.02
CA VAL A 164 -21.46 16.49 13.82
C VAL A 164 -19.95 16.67 13.75
N ILE A 165 -19.50 17.47 12.78
CA ILE A 165 -18.13 17.98 12.74
C ILE A 165 -18.16 19.47 13.06
N ALA A 166 -17.31 19.92 13.98
CA ALA A 166 -17.14 21.32 14.31
C ALA A 166 -15.67 21.70 14.12
N ARG A 167 -15.43 22.75 13.32
CA ARG A 167 -14.12 23.36 13.10
C ARG A 167 -14.03 24.63 13.92
N PHE A 168 -12.97 24.73 14.71
CA PHE A 168 -12.69 25.92 15.51
C PHE A 168 -11.76 26.88 14.77
N VAL A 169 -11.85 28.17 15.10
CA VAL A 169 -10.91 29.20 14.63
C VAL A 169 -9.56 29.03 15.33
N HIS A 170 -9.57 28.74 16.63
CA HIS A 170 -8.38 28.54 17.45
C HIS A 170 -8.35 27.12 18.04
N ARG A 171 -7.13 26.63 18.28
CA ARG A 171 -6.91 25.26 18.81
C ARG A 171 -7.28 25.12 20.29
N GLU A 172 -7.24 26.20 21.06
CA GLU A 172 -7.41 26.17 22.51
C GLU A 172 -8.81 25.72 22.96
N PRO A 173 -9.93 26.30 22.46
CA PRO A 173 -11.28 25.83 22.82
C PRO A 173 -11.48 24.35 22.49
N ARG A 174 -10.98 23.93 21.32
CA ARG A 174 -10.97 22.54 20.87
C ARG A 174 -10.20 21.62 21.82
N PHE A 175 -9.02 22.05 22.26
CA PHE A 175 -8.18 21.30 23.20
C PHE A 175 -8.86 21.15 24.57
N LEU A 176 -9.41 22.23 25.13
CA LEU A 176 -10.12 22.20 26.41
C LEU A 176 -11.34 21.29 26.35
N LEU A 177 -12.13 21.38 25.27
CA LEU A 177 -13.28 20.52 25.03
C LEU A 177 -12.88 19.03 24.99
N LEU A 178 -11.81 18.70 24.26
CA LEU A 178 -11.30 17.33 24.20
C LEU A 178 -10.72 16.85 25.53
N LYS A 179 -10.11 17.73 26.33
CA LYS A 179 -9.56 17.42 27.65
C LYS A 179 -10.66 17.08 28.64
N ASN A 180 -11.74 17.87 28.65
CA ASN A 180 -12.82 17.74 29.64
C ASN A 180 -13.95 16.79 29.20
N ARG A 181 -13.93 16.23 27.99
CA ARG A 181 -14.99 15.37 27.43
C ARG A 181 -15.42 14.19 28.30
N ALA A 182 -14.56 13.69 29.19
CA ALA A 182 -14.90 12.59 30.09
C ALA A 182 -16.00 12.99 31.10
N GLU A 183 -16.09 14.28 31.43
CA GLU A 183 -17.09 14.84 32.33
C GLU A 183 -18.51 14.76 31.76
N LEU A 184 -18.68 14.64 30.43
CA LEU A 184 -19.99 14.43 29.81
C LEU A 184 -20.73 13.23 30.39
N ARG A 185 -20.01 12.17 30.76
CA ARG A 185 -20.60 10.95 31.35
C ARG A 185 -21.30 11.20 32.68
N LYS A 186 -20.96 12.29 33.38
CA LYS A 186 -21.58 12.69 34.66
C LYS A 186 -22.82 13.57 34.46
N ASN A 187 -23.06 14.04 33.24
CA ASN A 187 -24.19 14.89 32.91
C ASN A 187 -25.34 14.06 32.33
N GLU A 188 -26.47 13.98 33.02
CA GLU A 188 -27.61 13.14 32.59
C GLU A 188 -28.13 13.47 31.18
N ARG A 189 -28.09 14.75 30.78
CA ARG A 189 -28.52 15.21 29.45
C ARG A 189 -27.54 14.80 28.36
N PHE A 190 -26.24 14.81 28.64
CA PHE A 190 -25.18 14.64 27.65
C PHE A 190 -24.35 13.36 27.78
N LYS A 191 -24.68 12.47 28.72
CA LYS A 191 -23.92 11.23 29.01
C LYS A 191 -23.71 10.29 27.83
N ASN A 192 -24.60 10.36 26.84
CA ASN A 192 -24.56 9.52 25.64
C ASN A 192 -23.82 10.17 24.46
N ILE A 193 -23.38 11.42 24.60
CA ILE A 193 -22.64 12.17 23.58
C ILE A 193 -21.15 11.86 23.71
N PHE A 194 -20.50 11.60 22.57
CA PHE A 194 -19.06 11.33 22.52
C PHE A 194 -18.34 12.37 21.67
N ILE A 195 -17.30 12.97 22.23
CA ILE A 195 -16.41 13.91 21.52
C ILE A 195 -15.08 13.21 21.24
N ALA A 196 -14.61 13.28 19.99
CA ALA A 196 -13.34 12.71 19.56
C ALA A 196 -12.58 13.67 18.63
N GLU A 197 -11.28 13.42 18.46
CA GLU A 197 -10.52 14.09 17.40
C GLU A 197 -11.04 13.67 16.01
N ASP A 198 -11.01 14.60 15.05
CA ASP A 198 -11.23 14.26 13.65
C ASP A 198 -9.97 13.65 13.05
N LEU A 199 -9.88 12.33 13.10
CA LEU A 199 -8.78 11.57 12.50
C LEU A 199 -9.03 11.31 11.02
N THR A 200 -7.95 11.15 10.25
CA THR A 200 -8.02 10.54 8.91
C THR A 200 -8.41 9.06 9.03
N LYS A 201 -8.82 8.47 7.89
CA LYS A 201 -9.15 7.03 7.85
C LYS A 201 -7.95 6.16 8.24
N LEU A 202 -6.75 6.51 7.77
CA LEU A 202 -5.52 5.81 8.10
C LEU A 202 -5.22 5.90 9.60
N LYS A 203 -5.19 7.11 10.17
CA LYS A 203 -4.94 7.32 11.61
C LYS A 203 -5.96 6.61 12.49
N PHE A 204 -7.24 6.64 12.10
CA PHE A 204 -8.29 5.90 12.80
C PHE A 204 -7.99 4.39 12.78
N LYS A 205 -7.78 3.80 11.61
CA LYS A 205 -7.46 2.37 11.48
C LYS A 205 -6.19 1.99 12.25
N LEU A 206 -5.14 2.80 12.13
CA LEU A 206 -3.86 2.60 12.79
C LEU A 206 -4.02 2.61 14.32
N LEU A 207 -4.79 3.54 14.89
CA LEU A 207 -5.09 3.57 16.33
C LEU A 207 -5.78 2.28 16.79
N PHE A 208 -6.78 1.80 16.06
CA PHE A 208 -7.47 0.55 16.41
C PHE A 208 -6.59 -0.68 16.22
N TYR A 209 -5.73 -0.66 15.20
CA TYR A 209 -4.77 -1.72 14.95
C TYR A 209 -3.76 -1.83 16.10
N ILE A 210 -3.20 -0.71 16.56
CA ILE A 210 -2.26 -0.63 17.68
C ILE A 210 -2.90 -1.10 18.99
N LYS A 211 -4.15 -0.71 19.25
CA LYS A 211 -4.87 -1.13 20.46
C LYS A 211 -5.11 -2.64 20.57
N LYS A 212 -4.99 -3.38 19.47
CA LYS A 212 -5.14 -4.85 19.44
C LYS A 212 -3.83 -5.58 19.68
N GLN A 213 -2.69 -4.88 19.68
CA GLN A 213 -1.39 -5.51 19.85
C GLN A 213 -1.17 -5.90 21.32
N THR A 214 -0.66 -7.11 21.55
CA THR A 214 -0.51 -7.70 22.90
C THR A 214 0.53 -6.98 23.75
N ASN A 215 1.50 -6.33 23.12
CA ASN A 215 2.58 -5.60 23.77
C ASN A 215 2.25 -4.12 24.05
N VAL A 216 1.06 -3.67 23.67
CA VAL A 216 0.58 -2.30 23.90
C VAL A 216 -0.34 -2.26 25.12
N LYS A 217 0.10 -1.56 26.17
CA LYS A 217 -0.66 -1.33 27.40
C LYS A 217 -1.78 -0.32 27.22
N SER A 218 -1.51 0.75 26.47
CA SER A 218 -2.53 1.75 26.12
C SER A 218 -2.13 2.54 24.87
N ALA A 219 -3.12 3.04 24.14
CA ALA A 219 -2.92 3.93 23.01
C ALA A 219 -4.04 4.98 22.91
N PHE A 220 -3.66 6.22 22.65
CA PHE A 220 -4.59 7.34 22.49
C PHE A 220 -4.05 8.33 21.46
N THR A 221 -4.90 9.24 21.02
CA THR A 221 -4.52 10.33 20.12
C THR A 221 -4.43 11.65 20.85
N LYS A 222 -3.46 12.45 20.41
CA LYS A 222 -3.34 13.87 20.76
C LYS A 222 -2.83 14.62 19.53
N GLU A 223 -3.60 15.61 19.08
CA GLU A 223 -3.25 16.47 17.94
C GLU A 223 -3.00 15.68 16.65
N GLY A 224 -3.76 14.60 16.45
CA GLY A 224 -3.64 13.73 15.28
C GLY A 224 -2.44 12.76 15.29
N ARG A 225 -1.60 12.77 16.34
CA ARG A 225 -0.55 11.77 16.55
C ARG A 225 -1.02 10.69 17.51
N ILE A 226 -0.52 9.47 17.35
CA ILE A 226 -0.85 8.35 18.22
C ILE A 226 0.26 8.22 19.26
N HIS A 227 -0.11 8.29 20.53
CA HIS A 227 0.79 8.01 21.64
C HIS A 227 0.45 6.64 22.21
N CYS A 228 1.45 5.77 22.33
CA CYS A 228 1.30 4.48 22.98
C CYS A 228 2.21 4.34 24.19
N THR A 229 1.74 3.57 25.16
CA THR A 229 2.52 3.05 26.26
C THR A 229 2.60 1.54 26.07
N LEU A 230 3.81 0.99 26.03
CA LEU A 230 4.05 -0.45 25.91
C LEU A 230 3.95 -1.13 27.28
N ASN A 231 3.93 -2.47 27.30
CA ASN A 231 3.86 -3.24 28.54
C ASN A 231 5.09 -3.04 29.45
N ASN A 232 6.24 -2.65 28.88
CA ASN A 232 7.44 -2.27 29.60
C ASN A 232 7.47 -0.78 30.02
N ASP A 233 6.32 -0.11 30.00
CA ASP A 233 6.13 1.32 30.31
C ASP A 233 6.88 2.31 29.39
N SER A 234 7.49 1.82 28.30
CA SER A 234 8.07 2.69 27.27
C SER A 234 6.99 3.47 26.54
N LYS A 235 7.26 4.75 26.27
CA LYS A 235 6.34 5.65 25.56
C LYS A 235 6.86 5.89 24.14
N VAL A 236 6.00 5.63 23.16
CA VAL A 236 6.32 5.79 21.74
C VAL A 236 5.25 6.65 21.07
N THR A 237 5.67 7.47 20.11
CA THR A 237 4.75 8.20 19.23
C THR A 237 4.80 7.59 17.85
N ILE A 238 3.62 7.31 17.30
CA ILE A 238 3.41 6.68 15.99
C ILE A 238 2.71 7.70 15.10
N ASP A 239 3.37 8.00 13.98
CA ASP A 239 2.90 8.95 12.98
C ASP A 239 2.62 8.29 11.62
N SER A 240 3.30 7.21 11.27
CA SER A 240 3.05 6.45 10.06
C SER A 240 2.90 4.95 10.36
N PRO A 241 2.41 4.14 9.40
CA PRO A 241 2.46 2.69 9.51
C PRO A 241 3.87 2.14 9.74
N ASP A 242 4.91 2.76 9.16
CA ASP A 242 6.30 2.33 9.36
C ASP A 242 6.74 2.51 10.82
N ASP A 243 6.11 3.40 11.59
CA ASP A 243 6.41 3.53 13.02
C ASP A 243 5.96 2.31 13.85
N LEU A 244 5.25 1.34 13.25
CA LEU A 244 4.90 0.09 13.92
C LEU A 244 6.14 -0.76 14.29
N PHE A 245 7.27 -0.60 13.59
CA PHE A 245 8.53 -1.23 14.00
C PHE A 245 8.98 -0.76 15.40
N LYS A 246 8.63 0.47 15.80
CA LYS A 246 8.96 1.01 17.14
C LYS A 246 8.19 0.31 18.26
N ILE A 247 7.12 -0.40 17.93
CA ILE A 247 6.38 -1.25 18.87
C ILE A 247 6.68 -2.72 18.62
N GLY A 248 7.84 -3.07 18.06
CA GLY A 248 8.31 -4.46 17.96
C GLY A 248 7.51 -5.33 16.98
N MET A 249 6.88 -4.72 15.97
CA MET A 249 6.30 -5.46 14.85
C MET A 249 7.36 -5.69 13.78
N ASP A 250 7.44 -6.91 13.23
CA ASP A 250 8.40 -7.25 12.17
C ASP A 250 7.88 -6.91 10.76
N THR A 251 6.56 -6.79 10.62
CA THR A 251 5.90 -6.50 9.34
C THR A 251 4.71 -5.57 9.55
N VAL A 252 4.31 -4.88 8.48
CA VAL A 252 3.15 -3.98 8.46
C VAL A 252 2.05 -4.58 7.60
N ASP A 253 0.89 -4.85 8.19
CA ASP A 253 -0.31 -5.25 7.45
C ASP A 253 -0.98 -4.02 6.83
N TYR A 254 -0.49 -3.61 5.66
CA TYR A 254 -0.99 -2.45 4.91
C TYR A 254 -2.48 -2.59 4.55
N LYS A 255 -2.94 -3.81 4.25
CA LYS A 255 -4.32 -4.09 3.89
C LYS A 255 -5.27 -3.84 5.06
N ALA A 256 -4.91 -4.25 6.28
CA ALA A 256 -5.67 -3.92 7.49
C ALA A 256 -5.77 -2.40 7.70
N LEU A 257 -4.74 -1.65 7.32
CA LEU A 257 -4.71 -0.19 7.37
C LEU A 257 -5.45 0.48 6.20
N GLY A 258 -5.94 -0.28 5.22
CA GLY A 258 -6.62 0.25 4.03
C GLY A 258 -5.69 0.91 3.03
N LEU A 259 -4.43 0.50 3.02
CA LEU A 259 -3.41 0.89 2.06
C LEU A 259 -3.23 -0.24 1.03
N PRO A 260 -2.72 0.06 -0.18
CA PRO A 260 -2.35 -0.98 -1.13
C PRO A 260 -1.21 -1.85 -0.56
N GLU A 261 -1.09 -3.08 -1.05
CA GLU A 261 0.04 -3.95 -0.73
C GLU A 261 1.28 -3.43 -1.47
N PHE A 262 2.42 -3.42 -0.76
CA PHE A 262 3.73 -3.02 -1.25
C PHE A 262 4.69 -4.17 -1.06
#